data_AF-A0A418STC2-F1
#
_entry.id   AF-A0A418STC2-F1
#
_cell.length_a   1.000
_cell.length_b   1.000
_cell.length_c   1.000
_cell.angle_alpha   90.00
_cell.angle_beta   90.00
_cell.angle_gamma   90.00
#
_symmetry.space_group_name_H-M   'P 1'
#
loop_
_entity.id
_entity.type
_entity.pdbx_description
1 polymer ?
#
loop_
_entity_poly.entity_id
_entity_poly.type
_entity_poly.pdbx_seq_one_letter_code
_entity_poly.pdbx_strand_id
1 'polypeptide(L)'
;MHFGAPISPEVLFCSFHTPDDYYAQSAATLRNSLDRLGIAHEIAEVPKAPGEEWLEICRKKIPFLHSVCERNPHRKIFWIDIDCDIDYLPDFVSDFSADIIGFQRGFGHPMRIGYSNTSRFWEPCFWGINTTPAARDYIRDAYAACNNISLRATDDFFFEEAWRKNAERLTFQMIPSSALLGRANFSEGERRPFFYFGSSGNVTAFKGLAAQHNRSSATHNGSRLRPEMKAMALKAARQVQTALPQRVAIPLRRLSDEIGLTEYLSPSLPASRQLSPRSIYNIIHDAREGRHDAVHTRIADITSRRLLGNADRVVIGAAFALLDYATSPKGDALPLLWWDKPYPGNYGDWLSPLILQGLFDRPVRFQRPDEMNAAPHLMAVGSVGRFAQRSSVLAGTGFSRADTSIAPNATYISLRGPYSAKLVAEAGGRKIDRFGDPAAILPRLIPLKRHRTNGRLALIRHFAHRNISLRLPENVDEHSVLVSRRSDIEALIGTLLQYDAVLTSAMHIYITCQAYGIPVALITFEGFEDAVSGDNLKYRDYAAGVGLPERMPQSIGHDLRHRALEYLVHEDRIPAAAMDEVEAALTDAVAVYDGISNPERKNGR
;
A
#
# COMPACT_ATOMS: atom_id res chain seq x y z
N MET A 1 3.05 20.25 18.61
CA MET A 1 4.04 19.35 19.21
C MET A 1 5.40 19.99 19.00
N HIS A 2 6.23 20.11 20.05
CA HIS A 2 7.59 20.65 19.93
C HIS A 2 8.43 19.74 19.00
N PHE A 3 8.93 20.31 17.91
CA PHE A 3 9.86 19.65 17.00
C PHE A 3 11.25 19.67 17.62
N GLY A 4 11.84 18.47 17.76
CA GLY A 4 13.28 18.19 17.85
C GLY A 4 14.04 18.82 19.02
N ALA A 5 14.62 17.99 19.89
CA ALA A 5 15.78 18.42 20.65
C ALA A 5 16.85 18.97 19.67
N PRO A 6 17.67 19.97 20.04
CA PRO A 6 18.76 20.43 19.20
C PRO A 6 19.64 19.23 18.82
N ILE A 7 19.78 18.99 17.51
CA ILE A 7 20.59 17.88 17.00
C ILE A 7 22.02 18.09 17.49
N SER A 8 22.60 17.05 18.10
CA SER A 8 23.94 17.13 18.69
C SER A 8 24.97 17.59 17.62
N PRO A 9 25.88 18.54 17.95
CA PRO A 9 26.95 18.97 17.04
C PRO A 9 27.90 17.82 16.66
N GLU A 10 27.77 16.67 17.32
CA GLU A 10 28.54 15.45 17.09
C GLU A 10 28.12 14.68 15.83
N VAL A 11 27.04 15.04 15.14
CA VAL A 11 26.60 14.37 13.90
C VAL A 11 27.11 15.13 12.66
N LEU A 12 27.66 14.41 11.69
CA LEU A 12 28.04 14.94 10.37
C LEU A 12 27.46 14.06 9.26
N PHE A 13 26.70 14.65 8.36
CA PHE A 13 26.25 13.99 7.14
C PHE A 13 27.28 14.20 6.03
N CYS A 14 27.54 13.18 5.23
CA CYS A 14 28.45 13.30 4.10
C CYS A 14 27.90 12.58 2.87
N SER A 15 28.21 13.15 1.71
CA SER A 15 27.86 12.60 0.40
C SER A 15 28.79 13.16 -0.65
N PHE A 16 28.71 12.65 -1.87
CA PHE A 16 29.30 13.32 -3.02
C PHE A 16 28.38 13.27 -4.23
N HIS A 17 28.64 14.14 -5.20
CA HIS A 17 27.99 14.12 -6.50
C HIS A 17 29.01 14.26 -7.63
N THR A 18 28.65 13.77 -8.81
CA THR A 18 29.34 14.10 -10.05
C THR A 18 28.81 15.44 -10.61
N PRO A 19 29.52 16.09 -11.55
CA PRO A 19 29.16 17.42 -12.03
C PRO A 19 27.95 17.46 -12.99
N ASP A 20 27.31 16.33 -13.27
CA ASP A 20 26.12 16.31 -14.10
C ASP A 20 24.91 16.94 -13.41
N ASP A 21 24.06 17.60 -14.21
CA ASP A 21 22.96 18.44 -13.75
C ASP A 21 22.02 17.72 -12.76
N TYR A 22 21.75 16.43 -13.00
CA TYR A 22 20.88 15.64 -12.14
C TYR A 22 21.45 15.52 -10.71
N TYR A 23 22.70 15.09 -10.57
CA TYR A 23 23.31 14.92 -9.24
C TYR A 23 23.69 16.27 -8.61
N ALA A 24 24.01 17.30 -9.41
CA ALA A 24 24.21 18.66 -8.91
C ALA A 24 22.92 19.24 -8.30
N GLN A 25 21.77 19.06 -8.97
CA GLN A 25 20.47 19.49 -8.45
C GLN A 25 20.05 18.68 -7.21
N SER A 26 20.34 17.37 -7.21
CA SER A 26 20.10 16.50 -6.06
C SER A 26 20.94 16.93 -4.86
N ALA A 27 22.21 17.31 -5.09
CA ALA A 27 23.09 17.84 -4.08
C ALA A 27 22.60 19.16 -3.48
N ALA A 28 22.18 20.11 -4.31
CA ALA A 28 21.60 21.37 -3.84
C ALA A 28 20.35 21.12 -2.97
N THR A 29 19.52 20.16 -3.39
CA THR A 29 18.31 19.78 -2.66
C THR A 29 18.61 19.20 -1.28
N LEU A 30 19.56 18.27 -1.21
CA LEU A 30 19.97 17.66 0.06
C LEU A 30 20.64 18.68 0.98
N ARG A 31 21.53 19.55 0.47
CA ARG A 31 22.15 20.65 1.24
C ARG A 31 21.07 21.51 1.90
N ASN A 32 20.10 21.98 1.12
CA ASN A 32 18.99 22.79 1.64
C ASN A 32 18.18 22.07 2.73
N SER A 33 17.95 20.76 2.59
CA SER A 33 17.27 19.98 3.63
C SER A 33 18.09 19.86 4.91
N LEU A 34 19.40 19.59 4.81
CA LEU A 34 20.29 19.48 5.97
C LEU A 34 20.50 20.84 6.66
N ASP A 35 20.66 21.92 5.91
CA ASP A 35 20.75 23.29 6.42
C ASP A 35 19.49 23.69 7.19
N ARG A 36 18.30 23.41 6.63
CA ARG A 36 17.01 23.65 7.29
C ARG A 36 16.91 22.92 8.63
N LEU A 37 17.50 21.72 8.72
CA LEU A 37 17.51 20.90 9.93
C LEU A 37 18.64 21.29 10.91
N GLY A 38 19.53 22.20 10.54
CA GLY A 38 20.73 22.51 11.33
C GLY A 38 21.72 21.36 11.41
N ILE A 39 21.69 20.43 10.45
CA ILE A 39 22.60 19.28 10.40
C ILE A 39 23.85 19.68 9.64
N ALA A 40 24.98 19.63 10.33
CA ALA A 40 26.28 19.81 9.70
C ALA A 40 26.51 18.75 8.62
N HIS A 41 27.02 19.19 7.47
CA HIS A 41 27.19 18.31 6.32
C HIS A 41 28.44 18.62 5.48
N GLU A 42 28.99 17.60 4.83
CA GLU A 42 30.10 17.67 3.87
C GLU A 42 29.65 16.98 2.56
N ILE A 43 29.17 17.78 1.60
CA ILE A 43 28.74 17.30 0.30
C ILE A 43 29.71 17.83 -0.76
N ALA A 44 30.54 16.94 -1.29
CA ALA A 44 31.61 17.31 -2.23
C ALA A 44 31.22 17.00 -3.69
N GLU A 45 31.67 17.86 -4.60
CA GLU A 45 31.69 17.53 -6.02
C GLU A 45 32.94 16.67 -6.31
N VAL A 46 32.76 15.55 -6.99
CA VAL A 46 33.83 14.62 -7.36
C VAL A 46 33.94 14.58 -8.89
N PRO A 47 35.16 14.78 -9.46
CA PRO A 47 35.36 14.72 -10.89
C PRO A 47 34.93 13.37 -11.48
N LYS A 48 34.29 13.42 -12.65
CA LYS A 48 33.92 12.26 -13.46
C LYS A 48 34.75 12.25 -14.74
N ALA A 49 35.59 11.23 -14.94
CA ALA A 49 36.41 11.14 -16.14
C ALA A 49 35.55 10.73 -17.37
N PRO A 50 35.94 11.10 -18.60
CA PRO A 50 35.27 10.64 -19.81
C PRO A 50 35.26 9.11 -19.89
N GLY A 51 34.08 8.50 -20.01
CA GLY A 51 33.91 7.05 -20.04
C GLY A 51 34.00 6.35 -18.67
N GLU A 52 34.10 7.10 -17.57
CA GLU A 52 34.04 6.53 -16.22
C GLU A 52 32.67 5.92 -15.95
N GLU A 53 32.68 4.63 -15.61
CA GLU A 53 31.47 3.83 -15.48
C GLU A 53 30.81 4.03 -14.12
N TRP A 54 29.50 3.81 -14.05
CA TRP A 54 28.72 3.99 -12.81
C TRP A 54 29.27 3.19 -11.62
N LEU A 55 29.76 1.97 -11.88
CA LEU A 55 30.41 1.10 -10.89
C LEU A 55 31.64 1.77 -10.24
N GLU A 56 32.43 2.50 -11.03
CA GLU A 56 33.65 3.16 -10.59
C GLU A 56 33.32 4.39 -9.74
N ILE A 57 32.28 5.13 -10.13
CA ILE A 57 31.74 6.24 -9.35
C ILE A 57 31.22 5.75 -8.00
N CYS A 58 30.41 4.69 -7.95
CA CYS A 58 29.93 4.11 -6.70
C CYS A 58 31.08 3.72 -5.76
N ARG A 59 32.15 3.12 -6.31
CA ARG A 59 33.33 2.71 -5.54
C ARG A 59 34.03 3.90 -4.85
N LYS A 60 33.96 5.12 -5.38
CA LYS A 60 34.54 6.33 -4.75
C LYS A 60 33.92 6.67 -3.38
N LYS A 61 32.75 6.10 -3.05
CA LYS A 61 32.11 6.23 -1.74
C LYS A 61 33.01 5.80 -0.59
N ILE A 62 33.73 4.70 -0.76
CA ILE A 62 34.56 4.12 0.30
C ILE A 62 35.75 5.01 0.67
N PRO A 63 36.65 5.41 -0.26
CA PRO A 63 37.75 6.30 0.08
C PRO A 63 37.28 7.66 0.58
N PHE A 64 36.17 8.18 0.04
CA PHE A 64 35.58 9.43 0.51
C PHE A 64 35.13 9.31 1.98
N LEU A 65 34.28 8.33 2.29
CA LEU A 65 33.75 8.10 3.63
C LEU A 65 34.85 7.80 4.66
N HIS A 66 35.87 7.01 4.27
CA HIS A 66 37.06 6.78 5.08
C HIS A 66 37.78 8.10 5.40
N SER A 67 38.00 8.96 4.40
CA SER A 67 38.65 10.24 4.61
C SER A 67 37.87 11.18 5.55
N VAL A 68 36.53 11.19 5.45
CA VAL A 68 35.66 11.96 6.34
C VAL A 68 35.76 11.45 7.78
N CYS A 69 35.77 10.12 7.97
CA CYS A 69 35.94 9.50 9.29
C CYS A 69 37.28 9.88 9.94
N GLU A 70 38.38 9.83 9.18
CA GLU A 70 39.72 10.17 9.70
C GLU A 70 39.85 11.66 10.05
N ARG A 71 39.21 12.56 9.30
CA ARG A 71 39.18 14.00 9.61
C ARG A 71 38.29 14.35 10.81
N ASN A 72 37.35 13.47 11.17
CA ASN A 72 36.33 13.73 12.17
C ASN A 72 36.25 12.59 13.22
N PRO A 73 37.32 12.33 13.99
CA PRO A 73 37.39 11.18 14.89
C PRO A 73 36.30 11.20 15.97
N HIS A 74 35.91 12.39 16.43
CA HIS A 74 34.95 12.60 17.52
C HIS A 74 33.49 12.75 17.07
N ARG A 75 33.19 12.62 15.78
CA ARG A 75 31.83 12.82 15.25
C ARG A 75 31.24 11.53 14.69
N LYS A 76 29.95 11.29 14.93
CA LYS A 76 29.20 10.24 14.24
C LYS A 76 29.00 10.65 12.79
N ILE A 77 29.37 9.78 11.85
CA ILE A 77 29.36 10.08 10.43
C ILE A 77 28.20 9.35 9.76
N PHE A 78 27.37 10.07 9.03
CA PHE A 78 26.31 9.50 8.22
C PHE A 78 26.66 9.61 6.74
N TRP A 79 26.67 8.48 6.04
CA TRP A 79 26.55 8.46 4.60
C TRP A 79 25.08 8.56 4.20
N ILE A 80 24.77 9.41 3.23
CA ILE A 80 23.49 9.45 2.52
C ILE A 80 23.77 9.57 1.03
N ASP A 81 23.14 8.73 0.19
CA ASP A 81 23.24 8.89 -1.26
C ASP A 81 22.63 10.23 -1.69
N ILE A 82 23.20 10.87 -2.70
CA ILE A 82 22.84 12.25 -3.07
C ILE A 82 21.40 12.39 -3.59
N ASP A 83 20.84 11.31 -4.14
CA ASP A 83 19.47 11.22 -4.62
C ASP A 83 18.48 10.83 -3.51
N CYS A 84 18.95 10.70 -2.27
CA CYS A 84 18.12 10.53 -1.08
C CYS A 84 17.92 11.86 -0.34
N ASP A 85 16.93 11.92 0.56
CA ASP A 85 16.69 13.11 1.38
C ASP A 85 16.09 12.72 2.75
N ILE A 86 16.05 13.69 3.68
CA ILE A 86 15.39 13.58 4.98
C ILE A 86 14.57 14.84 5.30
N ASP A 87 13.44 14.66 5.99
CA ASP A 87 12.59 15.78 6.46
C ASP A 87 12.74 16.08 7.95
N TYR A 88 13.21 15.12 8.74
CA TYR A 88 13.68 15.28 10.11
C TYR A 88 14.69 14.17 10.45
N LEU A 89 15.41 14.28 11.57
CA LEU A 89 16.30 13.23 12.07
C LEU A 89 15.77 12.71 13.41
N PRO A 90 15.31 11.46 13.52
CA PRO A 90 14.82 10.90 14.77
C PRO A 90 15.94 10.72 15.81
N ASP A 91 15.64 10.91 17.10
CA ASP A 91 16.61 10.75 18.20
C ASP A 91 17.29 9.37 18.21
N PHE A 92 16.55 8.30 17.90
CA PHE A 92 17.14 6.95 17.85
C PHE A 92 18.15 6.78 16.69
N VAL A 93 18.09 7.67 15.69
CA VAL A 93 19.05 7.72 14.57
C VAL A 93 20.20 8.64 14.92
N SER A 94 19.97 9.86 15.42
CA SER A 94 21.06 10.78 15.79
C SER A 94 21.90 10.25 16.97
N ASP A 95 21.23 9.67 17.98
CA ASP A 95 21.84 9.27 19.24
C ASP A 95 22.06 7.75 19.33
N PHE A 96 22.12 7.06 18.19
CA PHE A 96 22.38 5.62 18.16
C PHE A 96 23.66 5.26 18.93
N SER A 97 23.62 4.17 19.69
CA SER A 97 24.72 3.74 20.56
C SER A 97 25.57 2.61 19.97
N ALA A 98 25.04 1.91 18.96
CA ALA A 98 25.75 0.83 18.28
C ALA A 98 26.95 1.33 17.47
N ASP A 99 27.86 0.45 17.06
CA ASP A 99 29.00 0.81 16.21
C ASP A 99 28.52 1.31 14.83
N ILE A 100 27.46 0.68 14.30
CA ILE A 100 26.83 1.06 13.03
C ILE A 100 25.30 1.06 13.11
N ILE A 101 24.66 1.91 12.30
CA ILE A 101 23.21 1.94 12.09
C ILE A 101 22.87 2.05 10.60
N GLY A 102 21.82 1.37 10.14
CA GLY A 102 21.37 1.50 8.75
C GLY A 102 20.11 0.68 8.44
N PHE A 103 19.74 0.65 7.17
CA PHE A 103 18.64 -0.19 6.69
C PHE A 103 19.14 -1.58 6.29
N GLN A 104 18.30 -2.60 6.46
CA GLN A 104 18.52 -3.91 5.82
C GLN A 104 18.47 -3.77 4.30
N ARG A 105 19.29 -4.55 3.60
CA ARG A 105 19.22 -4.68 2.13
C ARG A 105 17.77 -4.88 1.64
N GLY A 106 17.38 -4.08 0.65
CA GLY A 106 16.05 -4.04 0.05
C GLY A 106 14.97 -3.42 0.92
N PHE A 107 15.36 -2.73 2.01
CA PHE A 107 14.47 -2.22 3.06
C PHE A 107 13.57 -3.34 3.61
N GLY A 108 14.19 -4.50 3.86
CA GLY A 108 13.52 -5.73 4.25
C GLY A 108 12.92 -5.69 5.66
N HIS A 109 11.92 -6.55 5.90
CA HIS A 109 11.35 -6.74 7.23
C HIS A 109 12.35 -7.49 8.13
N PRO A 110 12.52 -7.13 9.42
CA PRO A 110 13.51 -7.74 10.33
C PRO A 110 13.45 -9.28 10.44
N MET A 111 12.26 -9.88 10.26
CA MET A 111 12.12 -11.35 10.23
C MET A 111 12.78 -12.03 9.02
N ARG A 112 13.20 -11.26 8.01
CA ARG A 112 13.96 -11.71 6.83
C ARG A 112 15.40 -11.22 6.88
N ILE A 113 15.87 -10.77 8.05
CA ILE A 113 17.26 -10.34 8.27
C ILE A 113 18.24 -11.49 7.98
N GLY A 114 19.44 -11.12 7.57
CA GLY A 114 20.55 -12.05 7.39
C GLY A 114 20.62 -12.70 6.00
N TYR A 115 21.61 -13.58 5.86
CA TYR A 115 22.06 -14.07 4.55
C TYR A 115 21.20 -15.16 3.91
N SER A 116 20.12 -15.59 4.57
CA SER A 116 19.20 -16.57 4.01
C SER A 116 18.37 -16.01 2.85
N ASN A 117 18.19 -14.68 2.79
CA ASN A 117 17.36 -14.01 1.80
C ASN A 117 18.15 -13.11 0.83
N THR A 118 19.28 -12.55 1.27
CA THR A 118 20.07 -11.58 0.50
C THR A 118 21.57 -11.90 0.59
N SER A 119 22.34 -11.56 -0.45
CA SER A 119 23.80 -11.68 -0.43
C SER A 119 24.51 -10.50 0.27
N ARG A 120 23.75 -9.48 0.64
CA ARG A 120 24.19 -8.28 1.36
C ARG A 120 23.33 -8.09 2.59
N PHE A 121 23.95 -7.68 3.68
CA PHE A 121 23.23 -7.39 4.91
C PHE A 121 22.60 -6.00 4.88
N TRP A 122 23.39 -4.99 4.49
CA TRP A 122 23.04 -3.57 4.58
C TRP A 122 22.61 -2.97 3.24
N GLU A 123 21.75 -1.95 3.30
CA GLU A 123 21.47 -1.07 2.18
C GLU A 123 22.49 0.08 2.16
N PRO A 124 23.28 0.26 1.08
CA PRO A 124 24.39 1.23 1.04
C PRO A 124 23.97 2.70 0.85
N CYS A 125 22.68 3.04 0.89
CA CYS A 125 22.19 4.39 0.62
C CYS A 125 22.08 5.29 1.85
N PHE A 126 22.04 4.72 3.05
CA PHE A 126 21.96 5.46 4.31
C PHE A 126 22.61 4.65 5.44
N TRP A 127 23.68 5.20 6.03
CA TRP A 127 24.50 4.47 7.00
C TRP A 127 25.11 5.41 8.03
N GLY A 128 24.88 5.16 9.31
CA GLY A 128 25.55 5.85 10.42
C GLY A 128 26.71 5.04 10.99
N ILE A 129 27.85 5.70 11.20
CA ILE A 129 29.11 5.14 11.69
C ILE A 129 29.49 5.87 12.96
N ASN A 130 29.64 5.12 14.05
CA ASN A 130 29.94 5.69 15.36
C ASN A 130 31.44 6.04 15.50
N THR A 131 31.79 6.69 16.60
CA THR A 131 33.16 7.11 16.93
C THR A 131 34.00 6.00 17.57
N THR A 132 33.36 4.87 17.90
CA THR A 132 33.97 3.67 18.47
C THR A 132 35.09 3.10 17.59
N PRO A 133 36.18 2.57 18.16
CA PRO A 133 37.27 1.95 17.40
C PRO A 133 36.80 0.87 16.43
N ALA A 134 35.84 0.03 16.82
CA ALA A 134 35.32 -1.04 15.97
C ALA A 134 34.60 -0.49 14.70
N ALA A 135 33.75 0.53 14.85
CA ALA A 135 33.12 1.21 13.72
C ALA A 135 34.14 1.85 12.75
N ARG A 136 35.22 2.43 13.29
CA ARG A 136 36.28 3.04 12.46
C ARG A 136 37.11 1.98 11.75
N ASP A 137 37.45 0.89 12.44
CA ASP A 137 38.16 -0.25 11.85
C ASP A 137 37.34 -0.89 10.72
N TYR A 138 36.01 -0.95 10.86
CA TYR A 138 35.12 -1.40 9.80
C TYR A 138 35.28 -0.59 8.50
N ILE A 139 35.32 0.75 8.60
CA ILE A 139 35.51 1.62 7.43
C ILE A 139 36.94 1.52 6.89
N ARG A 140 37.94 1.40 7.76
CA ARG A 140 39.34 1.18 7.36
C ARG A 140 39.51 -0.14 6.60
N ASP A 141 38.83 -1.19 7.04
CA ASP A 141 38.82 -2.49 6.38
C ASP A 141 38.10 -2.45 5.03
N ALA A 142 36.99 -1.70 4.91
CA ALA A 142 36.33 -1.48 3.63
C ALA A 142 37.25 -0.74 2.65
N TYR A 143 37.98 0.27 3.12
CA TYR A 143 38.97 1.00 2.33
C TYR A 143 40.15 0.12 1.92
N ALA A 144 40.69 -0.70 2.83
CA ALA A 144 41.76 -1.65 2.52
C ALA A 144 41.29 -2.70 1.48
N ALA A 145 40.08 -3.23 1.63
CA ALA A 145 39.47 -4.13 0.66
C ALA A 145 39.30 -3.46 -0.71
N CYS A 146 38.84 -2.19 -0.71
CA CYS A 146 38.72 -1.39 -1.92
C CYS A 146 40.06 -1.15 -2.62
N ASN A 147 41.18 -1.09 -1.91
CA ASN A 147 42.50 -0.89 -2.54
C ASN A 147 43.17 -2.21 -2.97
N ASN A 148 42.93 -3.29 -2.23
CA ASN A 148 43.67 -4.54 -2.41
C ASN A 148 42.94 -5.57 -3.27
N ILE A 149 41.61 -5.52 -3.35
CA ILE A 149 40.82 -6.47 -4.14
C ILE A 149 40.65 -5.95 -5.57
N SER A 150 41.14 -6.73 -6.53
CA SER A 150 41.10 -6.43 -7.97
C SER A 150 39.73 -6.69 -8.62
N LEU A 151 38.77 -7.26 -7.89
CA LEU A 151 37.41 -7.51 -8.37
C LEU A 151 36.70 -6.21 -8.76
N ARG A 152 36.04 -6.21 -9.92
CA ARG A 152 35.17 -5.11 -10.36
C ARG A 152 33.80 -5.21 -9.69
N ALA A 153 33.59 -4.45 -8.63
CA ALA A 153 32.35 -4.40 -7.86
C ALA A 153 32.01 -2.96 -7.40
N THR A 154 30.74 -2.72 -7.06
CA THR A 154 30.28 -1.50 -6.37
C THR A 154 30.71 -1.47 -4.90
N ASP A 155 30.49 -0.32 -4.27
CA ASP A 155 30.70 -0.04 -2.85
C ASP A 155 30.11 -1.09 -1.90
N ASP A 156 28.88 -1.55 -2.17
CA ASP A 156 28.18 -2.54 -1.35
C ASP A 156 28.97 -3.84 -1.11
N PHE A 157 29.78 -4.26 -2.08
CA PHE A 157 30.62 -5.46 -1.97
C PHE A 157 31.71 -5.27 -0.93
N PHE A 158 32.45 -4.15 -0.97
CA PHE A 158 33.57 -3.93 -0.06
C PHE A 158 33.09 -3.62 1.36
N PHE A 159 31.97 -2.91 1.49
CA PHE A 159 31.30 -2.75 2.79
C PHE A 159 30.83 -4.09 3.35
N GLU A 160 30.37 -5.00 2.50
CA GLU A 160 29.98 -6.36 2.90
C GLU A 160 31.21 -7.21 3.32
N GLU A 161 32.33 -7.13 2.60
CA GLU A 161 33.57 -7.84 2.98
C GLU A 161 34.10 -7.35 4.33
N ALA A 162 34.13 -6.03 4.54
CA ALA A 162 34.48 -5.45 5.82
C ALA A 162 33.50 -5.89 6.92
N TRP A 163 32.20 -5.93 6.63
CA TRP A 163 31.18 -6.34 7.58
C TRP A 163 31.39 -7.80 7.99
N ARG A 164 31.63 -8.72 7.03
CA ARG A 164 31.92 -10.13 7.31
C ARG A 164 33.17 -10.32 8.17
N LYS A 165 34.23 -9.57 7.90
CA LYS A 165 35.46 -9.59 8.70
C LYS A 165 35.23 -9.11 10.14
N ASN A 166 34.32 -8.16 10.33
CA ASN A 166 34.12 -7.46 11.60
C ASN A 166 32.87 -7.91 12.38
N ALA A 167 32.02 -8.77 11.82
CA ALA A 167 30.69 -9.09 12.35
C ALA A 167 30.69 -9.68 13.77
N GLU A 168 31.77 -10.36 14.18
CA GLU A 168 31.88 -10.93 15.53
C GLU A 168 32.08 -9.88 16.63
N ARG A 169 32.55 -8.68 16.27
CA ARG A 169 32.90 -7.61 17.21
C ARG A 169 32.04 -6.35 17.08
N LEU A 170 31.32 -6.18 15.98
CA LEU A 170 30.46 -5.03 15.76
C LEU A 170 29.09 -5.20 16.41
N THR A 171 28.71 -4.23 17.23
CA THR A 171 27.30 -3.99 17.55
C THR A 171 26.64 -3.23 16.39
N PHE A 172 25.36 -3.49 16.14
CA PHE A 172 24.63 -2.80 15.08
C PHE A 172 23.20 -2.49 15.48
N GLN A 173 22.66 -1.42 14.91
CA GLN A 173 21.27 -1.01 15.05
C GLN A 173 20.59 -0.99 13.67
N MET A 174 19.35 -1.48 13.61
CA MET A 174 18.58 -1.47 12.36
C MET A 174 17.51 -0.40 12.37
N ILE A 175 17.42 0.34 11.27
CA ILE A 175 16.33 1.27 11.02
C ILE A 175 15.13 0.47 10.51
N PRO A 176 13.94 0.57 11.15
CA PRO A 176 12.75 -0.11 10.67
C PRO A 176 12.37 0.31 9.24
N SER A 177 11.91 -0.63 8.43
CA SER A 177 11.46 -0.34 7.06
C SER A 177 10.27 0.63 6.99
N SER A 178 9.53 0.82 8.08
CA SER A 178 8.46 1.83 8.19
C SER A 178 8.98 3.27 8.24
N ALA A 179 10.28 3.47 8.51
CA ALA A 179 10.91 4.78 8.49
C ALA A 179 11.19 5.28 7.05
N LEU A 180 11.01 4.42 6.04
CA LEU A 180 11.12 4.74 4.62
C LEU A 180 9.77 5.21 4.07
N LEU A 181 9.75 6.36 3.40
CA LEU A 181 8.57 6.86 2.72
C LEU A 181 8.11 5.92 1.59
N GLY A 182 6.79 5.75 1.42
CA GLY A 182 6.20 4.90 0.37
C GLY A 182 6.08 3.41 0.73
N ARG A 183 6.55 2.98 1.91
CA ARG A 183 6.30 1.64 2.47
C ARG A 183 5.55 1.63 3.82
N ALA A 184 5.36 2.78 4.45
CA ALA A 184 4.60 2.89 5.67
C ALA A 184 3.09 2.79 5.38
N ASN A 185 2.40 1.82 5.99
CA ASN A 185 0.95 1.85 6.13
C ASN A 185 0.67 2.64 7.41
N PHE A 186 0.41 3.94 7.29
CA PHE A 186 0.11 4.77 8.46
C PHE A 186 -1.12 4.22 9.20
N SER A 187 -0.91 3.82 10.44
CA SER A 187 -1.97 3.79 11.45
C SER A 187 -1.76 4.99 12.38
N GLU A 188 -2.84 5.59 12.87
CA GLU A 188 -2.75 6.69 13.85
C GLU A 188 -1.86 6.26 15.03
N GLY A 189 -0.76 6.97 15.24
CA GLY A 189 0.22 6.70 16.31
C GLY A 189 1.56 6.06 15.87
N GLU A 190 1.73 5.65 14.61
CA GLU A 190 3.03 5.20 14.09
C GLU A 190 3.97 6.38 13.77
N ARG A 191 5.29 6.20 13.99
CA ARG A 191 6.31 7.22 13.73
C ARG A 191 6.33 7.56 12.22
N ARG A 192 6.26 8.85 11.89
CA ARG A 192 6.35 9.38 10.51
C ARG A 192 7.66 8.90 9.85
N PRO A 193 7.66 8.42 8.59
CA PRO A 193 8.90 8.11 7.89
C PRO A 193 9.76 9.37 7.79
N PHE A 194 11.08 9.21 7.92
CA PHE A 194 12.02 10.33 7.86
C PHE A 194 12.91 10.27 6.62
N PHE A 195 13.05 9.09 6.00
CA PHE A 195 13.99 8.82 4.93
C PHE A 195 13.30 8.68 3.58
N TYR A 196 13.82 9.39 2.59
CA TYR A 196 13.34 9.44 1.22
C TYR A 196 14.39 8.79 0.33
N PHE A 197 14.06 7.66 -0.29
CA PHE A 197 14.94 6.96 -1.21
C PHE A 197 14.67 7.39 -2.66
N GLY A 198 15.69 7.90 -3.35
CA GLY A 198 15.61 8.28 -4.76
C GLY A 198 15.44 7.08 -5.69
N SER A 199 14.65 7.22 -6.74
CA SER A 199 14.63 6.27 -7.85
C SER A 199 15.83 6.54 -8.77
N SER A 200 17.00 5.97 -8.45
CA SER A 200 18.19 6.11 -9.29
C SER A 200 17.88 5.64 -10.72
N GLY A 201 17.92 6.55 -11.70
CA GLY A 201 17.50 6.31 -13.09
C GLY A 201 18.33 5.30 -13.91
N ASN A 202 19.32 4.61 -13.32
CA ASN A 202 20.27 3.78 -14.07
C ASN A 202 20.42 2.31 -13.61
N VAL A 203 19.74 1.86 -12.54
CA VAL A 203 19.92 0.49 -12.01
C VAL A 203 19.44 -0.60 -12.99
N THR A 204 18.49 -0.28 -13.87
CA THR A 204 17.96 -1.22 -14.87
C THR A 204 18.88 -1.39 -16.09
N ALA A 205 19.71 -0.41 -16.43
CA ALA A 205 20.58 -0.46 -17.62
C ALA A 205 21.90 -1.20 -17.40
N PHE A 206 22.42 -1.29 -16.16
CA PHE A 206 23.80 -1.74 -15.89
C PHE A 206 23.94 -3.03 -15.07
N LYS A 207 22.83 -3.72 -14.74
CA LYS A 207 22.84 -5.01 -14.01
C LYS A 207 23.68 -6.11 -14.67
N GLY A 208 23.98 -6.01 -15.97
CA GLY A 208 24.77 -6.99 -16.72
C GLY A 208 26.27 -6.73 -16.79
N LEU A 209 26.76 -5.56 -16.33
CA LEU A 209 28.18 -5.15 -16.46
C LEU A 209 28.99 -5.34 -15.16
N ALA A 210 28.31 -5.52 -14.02
CA ALA A 210 28.93 -5.85 -12.75
C ALA A 210 29.17 -7.37 -12.67
N ALA A 211 30.38 -7.81 -12.31
CA ALA A 211 30.73 -9.23 -12.09
C ALA A 211 30.12 -9.80 -10.78
N GLN A 212 28.92 -9.33 -10.41
CA GLN A 212 28.26 -9.64 -9.14
C GLN A 212 27.59 -11.03 -9.12
N HIS A 213 27.76 -11.84 -10.17
CA HIS A 213 27.08 -13.13 -10.32
C HIS A 213 27.97 -14.28 -10.81
N ASN A 214 29.29 -14.25 -10.58
CA ASN A 214 30.11 -15.45 -10.73
C ASN A 214 30.19 -16.20 -9.41
N ARG A 215 29.25 -17.15 -9.22
CA ARG A 215 29.41 -18.24 -8.26
C ARG A 215 30.61 -19.08 -8.69
N SER A 216 31.72 -18.96 -7.98
CA SER A 216 32.71 -20.02 -7.88
C SER A 216 32.03 -21.26 -7.29
N SER A 217 31.94 -22.30 -8.10
CA SER A 217 31.45 -23.61 -7.76
C SER A 217 32.42 -24.31 -6.79
N ALA A 218 32.07 -24.39 -5.51
CA ALA A 218 32.58 -25.39 -4.59
C ALA A 218 31.60 -25.59 -3.41
N THR A 219 30.82 -26.67 -3.51
CA THR A 219 30.29 -27.53 -2.44
C THR A 219 29.83 -26.89 -1.12
N HIS A 220 28.51 -26.74 -0.96
CA HIS A 220 27.80 -27.25 0.22
C HIS A 220 26.35 -27.61 -0.14
N ASN A 221 25.99 -28.86 0.16
CA ASN A 221 24.74 -29.53 -0.18
C ASN A 221 23.52 -28.97 0.59
N GLY A 222 22.53 -28.51 -0.16
CA GLY A 222 21.14 -28.34 0.28
C GLY A 222 20.24 -28.55 -0.94
N SER A 223 19.88 -29.81 -1.21
CA SER A 223 19.22 -30.23 -2.45
C SER A 223 17.79 -29.70 -2.58
N ARG A 224 17.57 -28.75 -3.50
CA ARG A 224 16.25 -28.55 -4.10
C ARG A 224 16.01 -29.70 -5.09
N LEU A 225 15.34 -30.75 -4.63
CA LEU A 225 14.86 -31.83 -5.50
C LEU A 225 13.91 -31.27 -6.57
N ARG A 226 14.17 -31.61 -7.84
CA ARG A 226 13.29 -31.30 -8.98
C ARG A 226 11.89 -31.90 -8.74
N PRO A 227 10.81 -31.25 -9.19
CA PRO A 227 9.41 -31.65 -8.91
C PRO A 227 9.11 -33.12 -9.27
N GLU A 228 9.69 -33.63 -10.35
CA GLU A 228 9.51 -34.99 -10.83
C GLU A 228 10.17 -36.05 -9.93
N MET A 229 11.34 -35.73 -9.36
CA MET A 229 12.01 -36.62 -8.39
C MET A 229 11.29 -36.64 -7.04
N LYS A 230 10.66 -35.53 -6.64
CA LYS A 230 9.79 -35.48 -5.46
C LYS A 230 8.57 -36.37 -5.62
N ALA A 231 7.95 -36.40 -6.80
CA ALA A 231 6.82 -37.29 -7.09
C ALA A 231 7.24 -38.77 -7.09
N MET A 232 8.43 -39.08 -7.61
CA MET A 232 8.96 -40.45 -7.63
C MET A 232 9.34 -40.93 -6.22
N ALA A 233 9.96 -40.07 -5.40
CA ALA A 233 10.26 -40.36 -3.99
C ALA A 233 9.00 -40.50 -3.14
N LEU A 234 7.94 -39.72 -3.40
CA LEU A 234 6.65 -39.86 -2.72
C LEU A 234 5.94 -41.17 -3.09
N LYS A 235 6.11 -41.64 -4.33
CA LYS A 235 5.54 -42.91 -4.83
C LYS A 235 6.29 -44.11 -4.23
N ALA A 236 7.62 -44.03 -4.12
CA ALA A 236 8.45 -45.02 -3.44
C ALA A 236 8.16 -45.06 -1.93
N ALA A 237 8.02 -43.90 -1.28
CA ALA A 237 7.66 -43.81 0.14
C ALA A 237 6.27 -44.39 0.43
N ARG A 238 5.29 -44.18 -0.47
CA ARG A 238 3.96 -44.82 -0.38
C ARG A 238 4.01 -46.33 -0.60
N GLN A 239 4.86 -46.83 -1.51
CA GLN A 239 5.02 -48.26 -1.74
C GLN A 239 5.68 -48.98 -0.55
N VAL A 240 6.65 -48.36 0.11
CA VAL A 240 7.27 -48.88 1.35
C VAL A 240 6.27 -48.84 2.52
N GLN A 241 5.41 -47.82 2.59
CA GLN A 241 4.35 -47.73 3.60
C GLN A 241 3.27 -48.82 3.45
N THR A 242 3.00 -49.26 2.21
CA THR A 242 2.06 -50.36 1.92
C THR A 242 2.67 -51.75 2.10
N ALA A 243 3.99 -51.87 2.24
CA ALA A 243 4.70 -53.14 2.40
C ALA A 243 4.98 -53.54 3.86
N LEU A 244 4.60 -52.70 4.83
CA LEU A 244 4.80 -52.95 6.26
C LEU A 244 3.60 -53.70 6.88
N PRO A 245 3.81 -54.82 7.60
CA PRO A 245 2.73 -55.57 8.24
C PRO A 245 1.94 -54.73 9.25
N GLN A 246 0.60 -54.83 9.22
CA GLN A 246 -0.33 -54.04 10.04
C GLN A 246 -0.06 -54.07 11.55
N ARG A 247 0.65 -55.09 12.08
CA ARG A 247 0.98 -55.22 13.51
C ARG A 247 2.11 -54.30 13.98
N VAL A 248 2.92 -53.73 13.08
CA VAL A 248 4.04 -52.82 13.43
C VAL A 248 3.67 -51.35 13.21
N ALA A 249 2.65 -51.06 12.41
CA ALA A 249 2.23 -49.69 12.08
C ALA A 249 1.45 -48.97 13.20
N ILE A 250 0.84 -49.72 14.12
CA ILE A 250 -0.05 -49.17 15.17
C ILE A 250 0.74 -48.63 16.39
N PRO A 251 1.79 -49.30 16.90
CA PRO A 251 2.61 -48.77 18.01
C PRO A 251 3.44 -47.54 17.61
N LEU A 252 3.99 -47.52 16.39
CA LEU A 252 4.82 -46.41 15.88
C LEU A 252 4.01 -45.13 15.61
N ARG A 253 2.71 -45.24 15.30
CA ARG A 253 1.81 -44.07 15.20
C ARG A 253 1.57 -43.43 16.57
N ARG A 254 1.39 -44.22 17.62
CA ARG A 254 1.13 -43.70 18.97
C ARG A 254 2.37 -43.08 19.62
N LEU A 255 3.55 -43.66 19.41
CA LEU A 255 4.80 -43.12 19.94
C LEU A 255 5.20 -41.77 19.30
N SER A 256 4.75 -41.51 18.07
CA SER A 256 4.97 -40.24 17.36
C SER A 256 4.02 -39.13 17.79
N ASP A 257 2.86 -39.48 18.36
CA ASP A 257 1.85 -38.50 18.81
C ASP A 257 2.01 -38.16 20.30
N GLU A 258 2.61 -39.05 21.12
CA GLU A 258 2.82 -38.83 22.56
C GLU A 258 4.16 -38.21 22.96
N ILE A 259 5.17 -38.21 22.09
CA ILE A 259 6.44 -37.54 22.37
C ILE A 259 6.60 -36.39 21.38
N GLY A 260 6.51 -35.16 21.89
CA GLY A 260 6.79 -33.90 21.20
C GLY A 260 8.24 -33.75 20.74
N LEU A 261 8.74 -34.72 19.97
CA LEU A 261 10.07 -34.76 19.37
C LEU A 261 10.08 -34.16 17.95
N THR A 262 8.93 -33.92 17.34
CA THR A 262 8.82 -33.19 16.06
C THR A 262 9.12 -31.70 16.21
N GLU A 263 9.06 -31.14 17.42
CA GLU A 263 9.41 -29.75 17.70
C GLU A 263 10.93 -29.55 17.94
N TYR A 264 11.68 -30.64 18.23
CA TYR A 264 13.11 -30.57 18.57
C TYR A 264 14.05 -30.90 17.39
N LEU A 265 13.57 -31.58 16.35
CA LEU A 265 14.41 -32.06 15.24
C LEU A 265 14.21 -31.30 13.92
N SER A 266 13.45 -30.22 13.95
CA SER A 266 13.42 -29.23 12.88
C SER A 266 13.24 -27.89 13.55
N PRO A 267 14.11 -26.89 13.32
CA PRO A 267 13.69 -25.52 13.58
C PRO A 267 12.55 -25.28 12.60
N SER A 268 11.31 -25.53 13.05
CA SER A 268 10.13 -25.13 12.35
C SER A 268 10.31 -23.63 12.13
N LEU A 269 10.47 -23.24 10.87
CA LEU A 269 10.44 -21.83 10.48
C LEU A 269 9.26 -21.23 11.25
N PRO A 270 9.47 -20.17 12.05
CA PRO A 270 8.43 -19.68 12.94
C PRO A 270 7.16 -19.49 12.12
N ALA A 271 6.08 -20.12 12.59
CA ALA A 271 4.78 -20.12 11.91
C ALA A 271 4.51 -18.72 11.35
N SER A 272 4.14 -18.63 10.08
CA SER A 272 3.98 -17.34 9.40
C SER A 272 3.15 -16.40 10.27
N ARG A 273 3.73 -15.24 10.65
CA ARG A 273 3.09 -14.27 11.55
C ARG A 273 1.80 -13.68 10.99
N GLN A 274 1.54 -13.87 9.69
CA GLN A 274 0.32 -13.46 9.03
C GLN A 274 -0.65 -14.63 8.92
N LEU A 275 -1.94 -14.34 8.79
CA LEU A 275 -2.96 -15.34 8.51
C LEU A 275 -2.56 -16.11 7.25
N SER A 276 -2.68 -17.43 7.30
CA SER A 276 -2.47 -18.24 6.11
C SER A 276 -3.48 -17.80 5.02
N PRO A 277 -3.15 -17.90 3.72
CA PRO A 277 -4.10 -17.58 2.66
C PRO A 277 -5.44 -18.32 2.80
N ARG A 278 -5.42 -19.55 3.33
CA ARG A 278 -6.62 -20.35 3.63
C ARG A 278 -7.42 -19.78 4.79
N SER A 279 -6.76 -19.32 5.86
CA SER A 279 -7.43 -18.66 6.99
C SER A 279 -8.09 -17.36 6.55
N ILE A 280 -7.38 -16.53 5.77
CA ILE A 280 -7.93 -15.30 5.19
C ILE A 280 -9.17 -15.62 4.35
N TYR A 281 -9.04 -16.60 3.45
CA TYR A 281 -10.16 -17.04 2.61
C TYR A 281 -11.37 -17.45 3.44
N ASN A 282 -11.19 -18.32 4.45
CA ASN A 282 -12.30 -18.81 5.27
C ASN A 282 -12.98 -17.70 6.07
N ILE A 283 -12.20 -16.80 6.69
CA ILE A 283 -12.74 -15.67 7.48
C ILE A 283 -13.57 -14.75 6.57
N ILE A 284 -12.99 -14.33 5.45
CA ILE A 284 -13.67 -13.44 4.51
C ILE A 284 -14.89 -14.13 3.88
N HIS A 285 -14.77 -15.40 3.51
CA HIS A 285 -15.89 -16.14 2.95
C HIS A 285 -17.05 -16.21 3.95
N ASP A 286 -16.80 -16.62 5.19
CA ASP A 286 -17.83 -16.66 6.23
C ASP A 286 -18.42 -15.27 6.49
N ALA A 287 -17.61 -14.21 6.41
CA ALA A 287 -18.07 -12.83 6.54
C ALA A 287 -18.94 -12.35 5.35
N ARG A 288 -18.61 -12.74 4.11
CA ARG A 288 -19.43 -12.45 2.91
C ARG A 288 -20.79 -13.15 2.95
N GLU A 289 -20.81 -14.37 3.48
CA GLU A 289 -22.05 -15.10 3.81
C GLU A 289 -22.75 -14.55 5.06
N GLY A 290 -22.12 -13.59 5.75
CA GLY A 290 -22.47 -13.02 7.05
C GLY A 290 -22.83 -14.03 8.13
N ARG A 291 -21.96 -15.02 8.31
CA ARG A 291 -21.98 -16.03 9.38
C ARG A 291 -21.20 -15.52 10.60
N HIS A 292 -21.84 -14.71 11.43
CA HIS A 292 -21.22 -14.05 12.59
C HIS A 292 -20.50 -15.04 13.51
N ASP A 293 -21.19 -16.08 13.99
CA ASP A 293 -20.62 -17.03 14.95
C ASP A 293 -19.39 -17.76 14.40
N ALA A 294 -19.40 -18.10 13.11
CA ALA A 294 -18.28 -18.76 12.46
C ALA A 294 -17.05 -17.83 12.38
N VAL A 295 -17.25 -16.56 12.00
CA VAL A 295 -16.17 -15.56 11.96
C VAL A 295 -15.59 -15.31 13.35
N HIS A 296 -16.44 -15.08 14.36
CA HIS A 296 -16.01 -14.86 15.73
C HIS A 296 -15.26 -16.07 16.30
N THR A 297 -15.77 -17.28 16.07
CA THR A 297 -15.10 -18.52 16.52
C THR A 297 -13.73 -18.69 15.89
N ARG A 298 -13.59 -18.43 14.58
CA ARG A 298 -12.29 -18.52 13.89
C ARG A 298 -11.31 -17.48 14.42
N ILE A 299 -11.75 -16.23 14.60
CA ILE A 299 -10.89 -15.17 15.12
C ILE A 299 -10.46 -15.52 16.55
N ALA A 300 -11.39 -15.98 17.41
CA ALA A 300 -11.09 -16.40 18.77
C ALA A 300 -10.05 -17.52 18.82
N ASP A 301 -10.22 -18.58 17.99
CA ASP A 301 -9.26 -19.69 17.86
C ASP A 301 -7.86 -19.18 17.47
N ILE A 302 -7.78 -18.27 16.49
CA ILE A 302 -6.51 -17.67 16.06
C ILE A 302 -5.89 -16.85 17.19
N THR A 303 -6.65 -15.97 17.84
CA THR A 303 -6.14 -15.11 18.92
C THR A 303 -5.73 -15.88 20.16
N SER A 304 -6.31 -17.07 20.40
CA SER A 304 -5.91 -17.94 21.50
C SER A 304 -4.52 -18.56 21.33
N ARG A 305 -4.03 -18.66 20.08
CA ARG A 305 -2.76 -19.32 19.73
C ARG A 305 -1.65 -18.36 19.33
N ARG A 306 -1.98 -17.12 18.96
CA ARG A 306 -1.00 -16.12 18.52
C ARG A 306 -1.50 -14.69 18.63
N LEU A 307 -0.56 -13.74 18.71
CA LEU A 307 -0.84 -12.31 18.59
C LEU A 307 -1.11 -11.93 17.13
N LEU A 308 -2.10 -11.06 16.91
CA LEU A 308 -2.44 -10.53 15.60
C LEU A 308 -1.55 -9.35 15.22
N GLY A 309 -0.80 -9.50 14.12
CA GLY A 309 -0.08 -8.39 13.50
C GLY A 309 -1.00 -7.44 12.72
N ASN A 310 -0.48 -6.30 12.27
CA ASN A 310 -1.27 -5.28 11.56
C ASN A 310 -1.96 -5.84 10.30
N ALA A 311 -1.28 -6.68 9.53
CA ALA A 311 -1.86 -7.31 8.34
C ALA A 311 -3.06 -8.22 8.67
N ASP A 312 -3.04 -8.89 9.82
CA ASP A 312 -4.17 -9.72 10.28
C ASP A 312 -5.33 -8.86 10.73
N ARG A 313 -5.06 -7.80 11.50
CA ARG A 313 -6.06 -6.84 11.97
C ARG A 313 -6.77 -6.16 10.80
N VAL A 314 -6.04 -5.88 9.72
CA VAL A 314 -6.57 -5.34 8.47
C VAL A 314 -7.59 -6.30 7.83
N VAL A 315 -7.26 -7.59 7.72
CA VAL A 315 -8.18 -8.61 7.16
C VAL A 315 -9.40 -8.80 8.07
N ILE A 316 -9.17 -8.89 9.37
CA ILE A 316 -10.22 -9.03 10.38
C ILE A 316 -11.13 -7.79 10.39
N GLY A 317 -10.56 -6.61 10.22
CA GLY A 317 -11.28 -5.34 10.08
C GLY A 317 -12.28 -5.37 8.93
N ALA A 318 -11.84 -5.82 7.75
CA ALA A 318 -12.69 -6.00 6.57
C ALA A 318 -13.76 -7.08 6.76
N ALA A 319 -13.42 -8.18 7.44
CA ALA A 319 -14.38 -9.23 7.77
C ALA A 319 -15.51 -8.67 8.66
N PHE A 320 -15.17 -7.89 9.68
CA PHE A 320 -16.17 -7.23 10.50
C PHE A 320 -16.97 -6.19 9.72
N ALA A 321 -16.36 -5.44 8.80
CA ALA A 321 -17.11 -4.52 7.94
C ALA A 321 -18.18 -5.26 7.12
N LEU A 322 -17.86 -6.42 6.53
CA LEU A 322 -18.86 -7.27 5.84
C LEU A 322 -20.00 -7.68 6.77
N LEU A 323 -19.68 -8.09 8.00
CA LEU A 323 -20.66 -8.48 9.00
C LEU A 323 -21.56 -7.31 9.43
N ASP A 324 -20.98 -6.12 9.60
CA ASP A 324 -21.71 -4.90 9.96
C ASP A 324 -22.74 -4.56 8.88
N TYR A 325 -22.38 -4.64 7.59
CA TYR A 325 -23.32 -4.43 6.48
C TYR A 325 -24.34 -5.58 6.34
N ALA A 326 -23.96 -6.80 6.69
CA ALA A 326 -24.83 -7.97 6.67
C ALA A 326 -25.82 -8.05 7.85
N THR A 327 -25.78 -7.08 8.77
CA THR A 327 -26.65 -7.02 9.94
C THR A 327 -27.64 -5.87 9.81
N SER A 328 -28.94 -6.17 9.92
CA SER A 328 -29.99 -5.17 10.15
C SER A 328 -31.22 -5.85 10.76
N PRO A 329 -32.02 -5.13 11.55
CA PRO A 329 -33.26 -5.64 12.12
C PRO A 329 -34.43 -5.78 11.13
N LYS A 330 -34.36 -5.26 9.90
CA LYS A 330 -35.53 -5.21 8.98
C LYS A 330 -35.27 -5.85 7.62
N GLY A 331 -36.30 -6.56 7.14
CA GLY A 331 -36.45 -6.99 5.75
C GLY A 331 -35.51 -8.10 5.30
N ASP A 332 -35.76 -8.56 4.06
CA ASP A 332 -34.93 -9.58 3.42
C ASP A 332 -33.59 -8.96 2.98
N ALA A 333 -32.53 -9.77 2.98
CA ALA A 333 -31.22 -9.31 2.55
C ALA A 333 -31.21 -8.80 1.10
N LEU A 334 -30.41 -7.77 0.84
CA LEU A 334 -30.11 -7.21 -0.48
C LEU A 334 -28.78 -7.79 -0.98
N PRO A 335 -28.78 -8.72 -1.95
CA PRO A 335 -27.57 -9.14 -2.64
C PRO A 335 -27.04 -7.96 -3.46
N LEU A 336 -25.80 -7.57 -3.21
CA LEU A 336 -25.15 -6.44 -3.87
C LEU A 336 -23.78 -6.89 -4.38
N LEU A 337 -23.46 -6.57 -5.64
CA LEU A 337 -22.13 -6.77 -6.19
C LEU A 337 -21.31 -5.49 -6.00
N TRP A 338 -20.22 -5.59 -5.24
CA TRP A 338 -19.22 -4.54 -5.08
C TRP A 338 -17.82 -5.13 -5.01
N TRP A 339 -16.80 -4.28 -4.86
CA TRP A 339 -15.42 -4.70 -4.73
C TRP A 339 -14.96 -4.58 -3.28
N ASP A 340 -14.56 -5.69 -2.64
CA ASP A 340 -14.21 -5.68 -1.21
C ASP A 340 -12.70 -5.59 -0.94
N LYS A 341 -11.89 -5.35 -1.98
CA LYS A 341 -10.43 -5.33 -1.93
C LYS A 341 -9.84 -3.98 -2.38
N PRO A 342 -8.61 -3.62 -1.98
CA PRO A 342 -7.75 -4.32 -1.02
C PRO A 342 -8.31 -4.25 0.40
N TYR A 343 -7.83 -5.12 1.30
CA TYR A 343 -8.13 -4.97 2.73
C TYR A 343 -7.21 -3.91 3.35
N PRO A 344 -7.70 -3.07 4.28
CA PRO A 344 -8.99 -3.20 4.99
C PRO A 344 -10.20 -2.71 4.19
N GLY A 345 -9.98 -1.94 3.12
CA GLY A 345 -10.98 -1.48 2.17
C GLY A 345 -10.36 -0.39 1.30
N ASN A 346 -10.99 -0.05 0.19
CA ASN A 346 -10.77 1.24 -0.49
C ASN A 346 -12.07 2.02 -0.36
N TYR A 347 -12.04 3.21 0.25
CA TYR A 347 -13.20 4.01 0.64
C TYR A 347 -14.37 3.93 -0.35
N GLY A 348 -14.09 4.21 -1.63
CA GLY A 348 -15.10 4.25 -2.68
C GLY A 348 -15.80 2.91 -2.95
N ASP A 349 -15.11 1.80 -2.78
CA ASP A 349 -15.67 0.48 -3.06
C ASP A 349 -16.63 0.00 -1.95
N TRP A 350 -16.56 0.61 -0.76
CA TRP A 350 -17.42 0.33 0.39
C TRP A 350 -18.60 1.29 0.55
N LEU A 351 -18.72 2.30 -0.32
CA LEU A 351 -19.87 3.22 -0.29
C LEU A 351 -21.17 2.54 -0.70
N SER A 352 -21.12 1.62 -1.66
CA SER A 352 -22.31 0.91 -2.15
C SER A 352 -23.08 0.17 -1.05
N PRO A 353 -22.45 -0.71 -0.24
CA PRO A 353 -23.15 -1.36 0.87
C PRO A 353 -23.59 -0.36 1.96
N LEU A 354 -22.79 0.67 2.24
CA LEU A 354 -23.16 1.73 3.19
C LEU A 354 -24.42 2.46 2.77
N ILE A 355 -24.52 2.84 1.49
CA ILE A 355 -25.64 3.60 0.96
C ILE A 355 -26.92 2.77 0.96
N LEU A 356 -26.87 1.54 0.46
CA LEU A 356 -28.06 0.68 0.43
C LEU A 356 -28.52 0.29 1.84
N GLN A 357 -27.60 -0.09 2.74
CA GLN A 357 -27.97 -0.40 4.11
C GLN A 357 -28.55 0.85 4.81
N GLY A 358 -27.94 2.02 4.61
CA GLY A 358 -28.38 3.28 5.22
C GLY A 358 -29.75 3.76 4.73
N LEU A 359 -30.06 3.61 3.45
CA LEU A 359 -31.35 4.02 2.88
C LEU A 359 -32.49 3.08 3.25
N PHE A 360 -32.24 1.77 3.18
CA PHE A 360 -33.32 0.78 3.27
C PHE A 360 -33.40 0.08 4.62
N ASP A 361 -32.42 0.29 5.51
CA ASP A 361 -32.32 -0.38 6.80
C ASP A 361 -32.44 -1.90 6.63
N ARG A 362 -31.81 -2.48 5.59
CA ARG A 362 -31.84 -3.92 5.25
C ARG A 362 -30.43 -4.52 5.27
N PRO A 363 -30.27 -5.81 5.61
CA PRO A 363 -28.99 -6.49 5.49
C PRO A 363 -28.48 -6.45 4.04
N VAL A 364 -27.20 -6.16 3.84
CA VAL A 364 -26.56 -6.22 2.51
C VAL A 364 -25.64 -7.43 2.46
N ARG A 365 -25.83 -8.30 1.46
CA ARG A 365 -25.04 -9.53 1.27
C ARG A 365 -24.16 -9.41 0.04
N PHE A 366 -22.94 -9.91 0.14
CA PHE A 366 -21.95 -9.80 -0.93
C PHE A 366 -22.27 -10.75 -2.08
N GLN A 367 -22.57 -10.19 -3.26
CA GLN A 367 -22.63 -10.91 -4.52
C GLN A 367 -21.25 -10.90 -5.19
N ARG A 368 -20.76 -12.10 -5.50
CA ARG A 368 -19.46 -12.26 -6.15
C ARG A 368 -19.52 -11.83 -7.63
N PRO A 369 -18.50 -11.10 -8.12
CA PRO A 369 -18.43 -10.69 -9.53
C PRO A 369 -18.08 -11.84 -10.49
N ASP A 370 -17.54 -12.95 -9.98
CA ASP A 370 -17.12 -14.13 -10.77
C ASP A 370 -18.16 -15.26 -10.76
N GLU A 371 -19.31 -15.07 -10.13
CA GLU A 371 -20.37 -16.07 -10.08
C GLU A 371 -21.19 -16.07 -11.38
N MET A 372 -21.15 -17.18 -12.11
CA MET A 372 -21.94 -17.36 -13.33
C MET A 372 -23.40 -17.63 -12.99
N ASN A 373 -24.32 -17.01 -13.73
CA ASN A 373 -25.77 -17.18 -13.53
C ASN A 373 -26.22 -16.82 -12.10
N ALA A 374 -25.61 -15.78 -11.53
CA ALA A 374 -25.97 -15.29 -10.21
C ALA A 374 -27.48 -14.99 -10.13
N ALA A 375 -28.08 -15.22 -8.97
CA ALA A 375 -29.44 -14.80 -8.66
C ALA A 375 -29.62 -13.28 -8.87
N PRO A 376 -30.86 -12.76 -8.95
CA PRO A 376 -31.09 -11.32 -8.99
C PRO A 376 -30.28 -10.60 -7.91
N HIS A 377 -29.61 -9.51 -8.29
CA HIS A 377 -28.76 -8.75 -7.38
C HIS A 377 -28.62 -7.29 -7.83
N LEU A 378 -28.29 -6.43 -6.88
CA LEU A 378 -28.09 -5.01 -7.10
C LEU A 378 -26.64 -4.69 -7.47
N MET A 379 -26.46 -3.63 -8.24
CA MET A 379 -25.17 -2.97 -8.45
C MET A 379 -25.38 -1.46 -8.31
N ALA A 380 -24.57 -0.85 -7.45
CA ALA A 380 -24.57 0.60 -7.24
C ALA A 380 -23.14 1.08 -6.98
N VAL A 381 -22.89 2.36 -7.24
CA VAL A 381 -21.60 3.07 -7.06
C VAL A 381 -20.43 2.46 -7.83
N GLY A 382 -19.55 3.32 -8.34
CA GLY A 382 -18.28 2.90 -8.91
C GLY A 382 -18.34 2.32 -10.32
N SER A 383 -17.17 1.94 -10.82
CA SER A 383 -16.96 1.49 -12.20
C SER A 383 -17.02 -0.03 -12.36
N VAL A 384 -18.03 -0.65 -11.75
CA VAL A 384 -18.21 -2.12 -11.74
C VAL A 384 -19.16 -2.62 -12.81
N GLY A 385 -19.72 -1.76 -13.67
CA GLY A 385 -20.71 -2.13 -14.68
C GLY A 385 -20.29 -3.24 -15.64
N ARG A 386 -18.98 -3.44 -15.86
CA ARG A 386 -18.44 -4.54 -16.69
C ARG A 386 -18.77 -5.95 -16.17
N PHE A 387 -19.17 -6.06 -14.90
CA PHE A 387 -19.53 -7.32 -14.26
C PHE A 387 -21.05 -7.56 -14.27
N ALA A 388 -21.82 -6.66 -14.86
CA ALA A 388 -23.26 -6.81 -14.98
C ALA A 388 -23.60 -8.09 -15.75
N GLN A 389 -24.65 -8.76 -15.29
CA GLN A 389 -25.25 -9.93 -15.91
C GLN A 389 -26.73 -9.64 -16.16
N ARG A 390 -27.41 -10.55 -16.86
CA ARG A 390 -28.87 -10.43 -17.09
C ARG A 390 -29.66 -10.29 -15.78
N SER A 391 -29.18 -10.89 -14.69
CA SER A 391 -29.80 -10.83 -13.36
C SER A 391 -29.49 -9.54 -12.58
N SER A 392 -28.61 -8.68 -13.07
CA SER A 392 -28.21 -7.46 -12.37
C SER A 392 -29.27 -6.36 -12.51
N VAL A 393 -29.52 -5.65 -11.40
CA VAL A 393 -30.30 -4.42 -11.33
C VAL A 393 -29.36 -3.27 -10.95
N LEU A 394 -29.18 -2.30 -11.84
CA LEU A 394 -28.18 -1.25 -11.72
C LEU A 394 -28.82 0.11 -11.43
N ALA A 395 -28.28 0.83 -10.44
CA ALA A 395 -28.59 2.23 -10.17
C ALA A 395 -27.29 3.02 -9.93
N GLY A 396 -27.05 4.06 -10.74
CA GLY A 396 -25.90 4.97 -10.63
C GLY A 396 -24.54 4.31 -10.84
N THR A 397 -24.49 3.06 -11.29
CA THR A 397 -23.25 2.35 -11.62
C THR A 397 -22.66 2.91 -12.92
N GLY A 398 -21.34 2.99 -13.00
CA GLY A 398 -20.63 3.40 -14.21
C GLY A 398 -19.75 2.29 -14.79
N PHE A 399 -19.16 2.58 -15.95
CA PHE A 399 -18.14 1.75 -16.59
C PHE A 399 -16.73 2.33 -16.37
N SER A 400 -15.71 1.47 -16.40
CA SER A 400 -14.31 1.89 -16.23
C SER A 400 -13.68 2.37 -17.53
N ARG A 401 -14.10 1.81 -18.67
CA ARG A 401 -13.54 2.02 -20.00
C ARG A 401 -14.63 1.96 -21.06
N ALA A 402 -14.44 2.64 -22.18
CA ALA A 402 -15.36 2.60 -23.32
C ALA A 402 -15.36 1.25 -24.07
N ASP A 403 -14.28 0.48 -24.02
CA ASP A 403 -14.12 -0.80 -24.72
C ASP A 403 -14.63 -2.02 -23.93
N THR A 404 -15.32 -1.79 -22.82
CA THR A 404 -15.77 -2.88 -21.95
C THR A 404 -16.97 -3.63 -22.54
N SER A 405 -17.03 -4.94 -22.29
CA SER A 405 -18.23 -5.73 -22.56
C SER A 405 -19.40 -5.22 -21.70
N ILE A 406 -20.57 -5.09 -22.33
CA ILE A 406 -21.81 -4.60 -21.72
C ILE A 406 -22.84 -5.73 -21.75
N ALA A 407 -23.61 -5.89 -20.67
CA ALA A 407 -24.76 -6.78 -20.64
C ALA A 407 -26.03 -5.99 -21.00
N PRO A 408 -26.46 -5.94 -22.28
CA PRO A 408 -27.59 -5.08 -22.69
C PRO A 408 -28.93 -5.49 -22.07
N ASN A 409 -29.05 -6.76 -21.67
CA ASN A 409 -30.27 -7.35 -21.10
C ASN A 409 -30.33 -7.27 -19.56
N ALA A 410 -29.37 -6.60 -18.91
CA ALA A 410 -29.49 -6.29 -17.49
C ALA A 410 -30.56 -5.22 -17.26
N THR A 411 -31.00 -5.06 -16.01
CA THR A 411 -32.00 -4.05 -15.65
C THR A 411 -31.29 -2.77 -15.22
N TYR A 412 -31.27 -1.75 -16.09
CA TYR A 412 -30.69 -0.45 -15.80
C TYR A 412 -31.80 0.53 -15.38
N ILE A 413 -31.75 1.01 -14.13
CA ILE A 413 -32.68 2.01 -13.59
C ILE A 413 -32.11 3.42 -13.76
N SER A 414 -30.83 3.57 -13.43
CA SER A 414 -30.02 4.74 -13.70
C SER A 414 -28.56 4.33 -13.89
N LEU A 415 -27.78 5.21 -14.49
CA LEU A 415 -26.34 5.03 -14.66
C LEU A 415 -25.60 6.21 -14.08
N ARG A 416 -24.27 6.11 -13.89
CA ARG A 416 -23.50 7.24 -13.35
C ARG A 416 -23.67 8.51 -14.18
N GLY A 417 -23.74 8.38 -15.50
CA GLY A 417 -23.90 9.50 -16.43
C GLY A 417 -24.24 9.09 -17.86
N PRO A 418 -24.35 10.09 -18.76
CA PRO A 418 -24.79 9.89 -20.13
C PRO A 418 -23.80 9.11 -20.99
N TYR A 419 -22.50 9.11 -20.65
CA TYR A 419 -21.52 8.33 -21.42
C TYR A 419 -21.64 6.84 -21.11
N SER A 420 -21.88 6.46 -19.85
CA SER A 420 -22.24 5.09 -19.50
C SER A 420 -23.54 4.65 -20.19
N ALA A 421 -24.55 5.54 -20.27
CA ALA A 421 -25.80 5.23 -20.96
C ALA A 421 -25.64 5.04 -22.47
N LYS A 422 -24.73 5.81 -23.08
CA LYS A 422 -24.36 5.62 -24.49
C LYS A 422 -23.78 4.23 -24.75
N LEU A 423 -22.87 3.75 -23.90
CA LEU A 423 -22.31 2.40 -24.03
C LEU A 423 -23.38 1.31 -23.95
N VAL A 424 -24.37 1.47 -23.05
CA VAL A 424 -25.50 0.55 -22.95
C VAL A 424 -26.36 0.56 -24.21
N ALA A 425 -26.67 1.74 -24.76
CA ALA A 425 -27.44 1.87 -25.99
C ALA A 425 -26.70 1.27 -27.21
N GLU A 426 -25.39 1.51 -27.34
CA GLU A 426 -24.55 0.97 -28.42
C GLU A 426 -24.44 -0.55 -28.37
N ALA A 427 -24.52 -1.15 -27.17
CA ALA A 427 -24.59 -2.59 -26.98
C ALA A 427 -25.98 -3.20 -27.24
N GLY A 428 -26.98 -2.39 -27.64
CA GLY A 428 -28.36 -2.83 -27.88
C GLY A 428 -29.25 -2.86 -26.64
N GLY A 429 -28.82 -2.24 -25.53
CA GLY A 429 -29.61 -2.07 -24.33
C GLY A 429 -30.66 -0.96 -24.44
N ARG A 430 -31.52 -0.85 -23.42
CA ARG A 430 -32.55 0.21 -23.36
C ARG A 430 -31.89 1.60 -23.19
N LYS A 431 -32.53 2.62 -23.75
CA LYS A 431 -32.15 4.03 -23.50
C LYS A 431 -32.40 4.39 -22.03
N ILE A 432 -31.37 4.95 -21.38
CA ILE A 432 -31.40 5.40 -19.98
C ILE A 432 -31.18 6.92 -19.96
N ASP A 433 -32.04 7.63 -19.25
CA ASP A 433 -32.06 9.09 -19.13
C ASP A 433 -31.99 9.60 -17.68
N ARG A 434 -31.79 8.70 -16.72
CA ARG A 434 -31.59 9.00 -15.29
C ARG A 434 -30.14 8.79 -14.90
N PHE A 435 -29.55 9.77 -14.24
CA PHE A 435 -28.12 9.80 -13.96
C PHE A 435 -27.77 10.10 -12.50
N GLY A 436 -26.49 9.95 -12.16
CA GLY A 436 -25.93 10.34 -10.89
C GLY A 436 -25.20 9.20 -10.18
N ASP A 437 -24.09 9.53 -9.51
CA ASP A 437 -23.37 8.58 -8.67
C ASP A 437 -24.02 8.51 -7.28
N PRO A 438 -24.33 7.32 -6.72
CA PRO A 438 -24.98 7.21 -5.42
C PRO A 438 -24.17 7.81 -4.26
N ALA A 439 -22.85 8.00 -4.40
CA ALA A 439 -22.06 8.71 -3.40
C ALA A 439 -22.50 10.18 -3.21
N ALA A 440 -23.28 10.74 -4.14
CA ALA A 440 -23.85 12.09 -4.03
C ALA A 440 -24.77 12.27 -2.81
N ILE A 441 -25.45 11.21 -2.35
CA ILE A 441 -26.43 11.30 -1.25
C ILE A 441 -25.84 11.01 0.14
N LEU A 442 -24.51 10.85 0.26
CA LEU A 442 -23.86 10.60 1.55
C LEU A 442 -24.27 11.60 2.66
N PRO A 443 -24.41 12.92 2.41
CA PRO A 443 -24.85 13.87 3.45
C PRO A 443 -26.26 13.59 4.01
N ARG A 444 -27.11 12.86 3.29
CA ARG A 444 -28.45 12.46 3.77
C ARG A 444 -28.39 11.27 4.73
N LEU A 445 -27.38 10.42 4.56
CA LEU A 445 -27.16 9.20 5.36
C LEU A 445 -26.27 9.44 6.57
N ILE A 446 -25.33 10.36 6.44
CA ILE A 446 -24.35 10.75 7.45
C ILE A 446 -24.46 12.29 7.57
N PRO A 447 -25.39 12.82 8.38
CA PRO A 447 -25.73 14.24 8.41
C PRO A 447 -24.72 15.08 9.22
N LEU A 448 -23.44 15.01 8.85
CA LEU A 448 -22.37 15.81 9.43
C LEU A 448 -22.34 17.21 8.80
N LYS A 449 -22.11 18.23 9.63
CA LYS A 449 -22.05 19.64 9.20
C LYS A 449 -20.62 20.14 9.18
N ARG A 450 -20.29 20.94 8.17
CA ARG A 450 -19.02 21.66 8.11
C ARG A 450 -19.03 22.81 9.11
N HIS A 451 -18.00 22.88 9.95
CA HIS A 451 -17.80 23.94 10.95
C HIS A 451 -16.55 24.77 10.60
N ARG A 452 -16.03 25.53 11.58
CA ARG A 452 -14.76 26.25 11.43
C ARG A 452 -13.65 25.25 11.09
N THR A 453 -12.88 25.57 10.05
CA THR A 453 -11.79 24.74 9.56
C THR A 453 -10.48 25.00 10.31
N ASN A 454 -9.50 24.13 10.11
CA ASN A 454 -8.25 24.07 10.84
C ASN A 454 -7.09 24.85 10.19
N GLY A 455 -7.30 25.53 9.05
CA GLY A 455 -6.24 26.28 8.37
C GLY A 455 -5.29 25.40 7.54
N ARG A 456 -5.63 24.13 7.31
CA ARG A 456 -4.76 23.12 6.68
C ARG A 456 -5.45 22.48 5.48
N LEU A 457 -4.67 21.77 4.68
CA LEU A 457 -5.12 20.94 3.56
C LEU A 457 -5.02 19.45 3.92
N ALA A 458 -5.96 18.63 3.44
CA ALA A 458 -5.87 17.18 3.54
C ALA A 458 -5.48 16.57 2.18
N LEU A 459 -4.54 15.63 2.17
CA LEU A 459 -4.18 14.80 1.02
C LEU A 459 -4.73 13.38 1.19
N ILE A 460 -5.52 12.91 0.24
CA ILE A 460 -6.07 11.55 0.24
C ILE A 460 -5.72 10.90 -1.10
N ARG A 461 -4.84 9.91 -1.06
CA ARG A 461 -4.41 9.21 -2.26
C ARG A 461 -5.28 8.00 -2.55
N HIS A 462 -5.56 7.75 -3.82
CA HIS A 462 -6.07 6.45 -4.24
C HIS A 462 -5.11 5.34 -3.79
N PHE A 463 -5.61 4.14 -3.48
CA PHE A 463 -4.76 3.06 -2.97
C PHE A 463 -3.60 2.70 -3.90
N ALA A 464 -3.79 2.87 -5.22
CA ALA A 464 -2.75 2.65 -6.23
C ALA A 464 -1.59 3.67 -6.15
N HIS A 465 -1.85 4.86 -5.61
CA HIS A 465 -0.88 5.95 -5.46
C HIS A 465 -0.19 5.97 -4.09
N ARG A 466 -0.59 5.11 -3.15
CA ARG A 466 -0.11 5.16 -1.74
C ARG A 466 1.40 4.95 -1.58
N ASN A 467 2.03 4.25 -2.53
CA ASN A 467 3.46 3.95 -2.50
C ASN A 467 4.31 5.03 -3.19
N ILE A 468 3.69 6.07 -3.74
CA ILE A 468 4.42 7.20 -4.35
C ILE A 468 5.09 8.00 -3.22
N SER A 469 6.37 8.30 -3.35
CA SER A 469 7.07 9.14 -2.39
C SER A 469 6.74 10.60 -2.66
N LEU A 470 6.19 11.32 -1.67
CA LEU A 470 5.84 12.73 -1.78
C LEU A 470 6.53 13.57 -0.71
N ARG A 471 6.99 14.76 -1.08
CA ARG A 471 7.42 15.79 -0.12
C ARG A 471 6.27 16.77 0.07
N LEU A 472 5.69 16.79 1.27
CA LEU A 472 4.52 17.61 1.60
C LEU A 472 4.95 18.91 2.31
N PRO A 473 4.29 20.05 2.06
CA PRO A 473 4.46 21.24 2.88
C PRO A 473 3.86 21.03 4.29
N GLU A 474 4.29 21.84 5.26
CA GLU A 474 3.90 21.68 6.68
C GLU A 474 2.40 21.81 6.95
N ASN A 475 1.67 22.50 6.06
CA ASN A 475 0.23 22.72 6.15
C ASN A 475 -0.62 21.64 5.45
N VAL A 476 -0.01 20.56 4.94
CA VAL A 476 -0.73 19.43 4.33
C VAL A 476 -0.60 18.19 5.23
N ASP A 477 -1.75 17.64 5.64
CA ASP A 477 -1.84 16.35 6.33
C ASP A 477 -2.25 15.25 5.36
N GLU A 478 -1.63 14.08 5.44
CA GLU A 478 -2.03 12.93 4.64
C GLU A 478 -2.91 11.95 5.43
N HIS A 479 -4.04 11.55 4.85
CA HIS A 479 -4.96 10.56 5.42
C HIS A 479 -5.11 9.34 4.50
N SER A 480 -5.26 8.17 5.12
CA SER A 480 -5.44 6.92 4.38
C SER A 480 -6.85 6.83 3.78
N VAL A 481 -6.93 6.45 2.50
CA VAL A 481 -8.21 6.08 1.84
C VAL A 481 -8.71 4.69 2.24
N LEU A 482 -7.91 3.93 3.00
CA LEU A 482 -8.18 2.53 3.29
C LEU A 482 -9.12 2.37 4.49
N VAL A 483 -10.41 2.54 4.26
CA VAL A 483 -11.48 2.35 5.24
C VAL A 483 -12.61 1.51 4.63
N SER A 484 -13.34 0.78 5.47
CA SER A 484 -14.44 -0.10 5.04
C SER A 484 -15.65 -0.10 5.97
N ARG A 485 -15.44 -0.05 7.28
CA ARG A 485 -16.54 -0.01 8.25
C ARG A 485 -17.27 1.33 8.19
N ARG A 486 -18.56 1.30 8.48
CA ARG A 486 -19.39 2.49 8.54
C ARG A 486 -18.81 3.56 9.47
N SER A 487 -18.40 3.16 10.69
CA SER A 487 -17.79 4.08 11.66
C SER A 487 -16.51 4.75 11.14
N ASP A 488 -15.70 4.01 10.41
CA ASP A 488 -14.40 4.50 9.91
C ASP A 488 -14.62 5.44 8.72
N ILE A 489 -15.63 5.17 7.89
CA ILE A 489 -16.08 6.05 6.82
C ILE A 489 -16.66 7.35 7.40
N GLU A 490 -17.53 7.26 8.41
CA GLU A 490 -18.09 8.42 9.11
C GLU A 490 -16.99 9.27 9.77
N ALA A 491 -16.01 8.63 10.41
CA ALA A 491 -14.86 9.29 11.00
C ALA A 491 -14.01 10.00 9.95
N LEU A 492 -13.71 9.35 8.81
CA LEU A 492 -12.96 9.98 7.72
C LEU A 492 -13.69 11.21 7.19
N ILE A 493 -15.00 11.12 6.92
CA ILE A 493 -15.81 12.29 6.48
C ILE A 493 -15.75 13.40 7.53
N GLY A 494 -15.90 13.07 8.81
CA GLY A 494 -15.78 14.01 9.92
C GLY A 494 -14.42 14.71 9.97
N THR A 495 -13.34 13.99 9.69
CA THR A 495 -11.98 14.54 9.55
C THR A 495 -11.89 15.49 8.36
N LEU A 496 -12.36 15.09 7.17
CA LEU A 496 -12.32 15.93 5.97
C LEU A 496 -13.04 17.27 6.14
N LEU A 497 -14.15 17.27 6.88
CA LEU A 497 -14.93 18.48 7.16
C LEU A 497 -14.16 19.55 7.96
N GLN A 498 -13.08 19.17 8.64
CA GLN A 498 -12.24 20.08 9.43
C GLN A 498 -11.20 20.83 8.59
N TYR A 499 -10.93 20.38 7.36
CA TYR A 499 -9.89 20.96 6.50
C TYR A 499 -10.41 22.10 5.62
N ASP A 500 -9.55 23.07 5.31
CA ASP A 500 -9.88 24.19 4.41
C ASP A 500 -10.21 23.67 3.01
N ALA A 501 -9.41 22.72 2.51
CA ALA A 501 -9.66 22.01 1.27
C ALA A 501 -9.01 20.60 1.26
N VAL A 502 -9.43 19.79 0.29
CA VAL A 502 -8.96 18.43 0.10
C VAL A 502 -8.26 18.28 -1.26
N LEU A 503 -7.07 17.70 -1.28
CA LEU A 503 -6.36 17.25 -2.48
C LEU A 503 -6.56 15.74 -2.59
N THR A 504 -7.08 15.26 -3.71
CA THR A 504 -7.35 13.82 -3.83
C THR A 504 -7.10 13.26 -5.21
N SER A 505 -6.56 12.04 -5.25
CA SER A 505 -6.53 11.21 -6.47
C SER A 505 -7.59 10.09 -6.45
N ALA A 506 -8.42 10.04 -5.41
CA ALA A 506 -9.51 9.09 -5.26
C ALA A 506 -10.85 9.73 -5.65
N MET A 507 -11.47 9.27 -6.74
CA MET A 507 -12.71 9.81 -7.29
C MET A 507 -13.84 9.88 -6.26
N HIS A 508 -14.09 8.84 -5.47
CA HIS A 508 -15.19 8.88 -4.50
C HIS A 508 -14.93 9.83 -3.32
N ILE A 509 -13.67 10.13 -2.99
CA ILE A 509 -13.34 11.22 -2.05
C ILE A 509 -13.67 12.56 -2.71
N TYR A 510 -13.37 12.74 -4.00
CA TYR A 510 -13.74 13.93 -4.75
C TYR A 510 -15.26 14.16 -4.77
N ILE A 511 -16.05 13.14 -5.09
CA ILE A 511 -17.53 13.19 -5.05
C ILE A 511 -18.03 13.50 -3.64
N THR A 512 -17.45 12.85 -2.62
CA THR A 512 -17.80 13.12 -1.20
C THR A 512 -17.57 14.59 -0.87
N CYS A 513 -16.43 15.16 -1.26
CA CYS A 513 -16.15 16.56 -0.99
C CYS A 513 -17.19 17.48 -1.64
N GLN A 514 -17.56 17.24 -2.90
CA GLN A 514 -18.59 18.03 -3.59
C GLN A 514 -20.00 17.85 -2.97
N ALA A 515 -20.32 16.65 -2.47
CA ALA A 515 -21.59 16.38 -1.79
C ALA A 515 -21.71 17.15 -0.46
N TYR A 516 -20.63 17.20 0.33
CA TYR A 516 -20.57 17.94 1.59
C TYR A 516 -20.22 19.42 1.43
N GLY A 517 -19.86 19.85 0.22
CA GLY A 517 -19.40 21.21 -0.08
C GLY A 517 -18.07 21.57 0.56
N ILE A 518 -17.16 20.61 0.59
CA ILE A 518 -15.74 20.78 0.95
C ILE A 518 -15.00 21.18 -0.34
N PRO A 519 -14.25 22.31 -0.35
CA PRO A 519 -13.41 22.66 -1.48
C PRO A 519 -12.41 21.54 -1.79
N VAL A 520 -12.27 21.17 -3.06
CA VAL A 520 -11.49 19.98 -3.45
C VAL A 520 -10.75 20.15 -4.77
N ALA A 521 -9.54 19.59 -4.84
CA ALA A 521 -8.75 19.44 -6.06
C ALA A 521 -8.66 17.96 -6.46
N LEU A 522 -8.94 17.68 -7.73
CA LEU A 522 -8.73 16.36 -8.33
C LEU A 522 -7.35 16.30 -8.97
N ILE A 523 -6.47 15.46 -8.43
CA ILE A 523 -5.06 15.37 -8.82
C ILE A 523 -4.67 13.95 -9.25
N THR A 524 -3.58 13.87 -10.01
CA THR A 524 -2.80 12.65 -10.26
C THR A 524 -1.31 12.98 -10.17
N PHE A 525 -0.42 12.00 -10.23
CA PHE A 525 1.01 12.20 -10.04
C PHE A 525 1.79 11.92 -11.32
N GLU A 526 2.78 12.77 -11.61
CA GLU A 526 3.64 12.65 -12.79
C GLU A 526 4.29 11.26 -12.85
N GLY A 527 4.14 10.57 -13.99
CA GLY A 527 4.66 9.22 -14.22
C GLY A 527 3.75 8.09 -13.69
N PHE A 528 2.61 8.43 -13.09
CA PHE A 528 1.63 7.50 -12.52
C PHE A 528 0.20 7.80 -12.96
N GLU A 529 0.01 8.56 -14.04
CA GLU A 529 -1.30 8.97 -14.55
C GLU A 529 -2.23 7.78 -14.81
N ASP A 530 -1.68 6.65 -15.30
CA ASP A 530 -2.41 5.43 -15.64
C ASP A 530 -2.57 4.45 -14.46
N ALA A 531 -2.06 4.78 -13.26
CA ALA A 531 -2.08 3.86 -12.13
C ALA A 531 -3.50 3.62 -11.57
N VAL A 532 -4.43 4.55 -11.80
CA VAL A 532 -5.85 4.37 -11.48
C VAL A 532 -6.57 3.84 -12.72
N SER A 533 -7.27 2.71 -12.58
CA SER A 533 -7.94 2.06 -13.71
C SER A 533 -8.97 2.97 -14.42
N GLY A 534 -8.93 2.90 -15.75
CA GLY A 534 -9.92 3.48 -16.67
C GLY A 534 -9.28 4.28 -17.81
N ASP A 535 -10.10 4.96 -18.59
CA ASP A 535 -9.73 5.83 -19.72
C ASP A 535 -10.24 7.28 -19.50
N ASN A 536 -10.27 7.72 -18.23
CA ASN A 536 -10.85 8.99 -17.76
C ASN A 536 -12.36 9.17 -18.00
N LEU A 537 -13.05 8.24 -18.68
CA LEU A 537 -14.50 8.25 -18.88
C LEU A 537 -15.26 8.55 -17.59
N LYS A 538 -14.84 7.92 -16.49
CA LYS A 538 -15.52 8.03 -15.20
C LYS A 538 -15.69 9.45 -14.67
N TYR A 539 -14.71 10.33 -14.88
CA TYR A 539 -14.77 11.69 -14.37
C TYR A 539 -15.76 12.55 -15.17
N ARG A 540 -15.73 12.40 -16.51
CA ARG A 540 -16.65 13.08 -17.44
C ARG A 540 -18.08 12.63 -17.21
N ASP A 541 -18.24 11.32 -17.05
CA ASP A 541 -19.51 10.65 -16.87
C ASP A 541 -20.16 11.05 -15.55
N TYR A 542 -19.40 11.07 -14.45
CA TYR A 542 -19.87 11.62 -13.18
C TYR A 542 -20.29 13.09 -13.31
N ALA A 543 -19.41 13.96 -13.81
CA ALA A 543 -19.68 15.40 -13.85
C ALA A 543 -20.96 15.71 -14.64
N ALA A 544 -21.11 15.10 -15.82
CA ALA A 544 -22.32 15.23 -16.63
C ALA A 544 -23.56 14.62 -15.94
N GLY A 545 -23.40 13.52 -15.20
CA GLY A 545 -24.50 12.85 -14.51
C GLY A 545 -25.08 13.62 -13.31
N VAL A 546 -24.31 14.51 -12.69
CA VAL A 546 -24.78 15.38 -11.60
C VAL A 546 -24.87 16.86 -11.98
N GLY A 547 -24.68 17.20 -13.26
CA GLY A 547 -24.78 18.57 -13.77
C GLY A 547 -23.64 19.50 -13.34
N LEU A 548 -22.44 18.97 -13.13
CA LEU A 548 -21.25 19.73 -12.75
C LEU A 548 -20.27 19.93 -13.93
N PRO A 549 -19.40 20.96 -13.88
CA PRO A 549 -18.33 21.13 -14.86
C PRO A 549 -17.41 19.90 -14.93
N GLU A 550 -16.99 19.55 -16.14
CA GLU A 550 -16.02 18.47 -16.34
C GLU A 550 -14.65 18.86 -15.76
N ARG A 551 -14.14 18.04 -14.84
CA ARG A 551 -12.83 18.21 -14.21
C ARG A 551 -12.03 16.92 -14.39
N MET A 552 -10.85 17.04 -15.01
CA MET A 552 -9.89 15.93 -15.11
C MET A 552 -8.85 16.00 -13.98
N PRO A 553 -8.29 14.85 -13.56
CA PRO A 553 -7.15 14.85 -12.65
C PRO A 553 -5.99 15.66 -13.20
N GLN A 554 -5.54 16.66 -12.44
CA GLN A 554 -4.37 17.46 -12.81
C GLN A 554 -3.09 16.74 -12.38
N SER A 555 -2.14 16.56 -13.30
CA SER A 555 -0.86 15.92 -12.98
C SER A 555 0.02 16.87 -12.14
N ILE A 556 0.58 16.33 -11.06
CA ILE A 556 1.44 17.05 -10.13
C ILE A 556 2.75 16.29 -9.87
N GLY A 557 3.86 17.03 -9.80
CA GLY A 557 5.15 16.49 -9.36
C GLY A 557 5.15 15.96 -7.92
N HIS A 558 6.25 15.33 -7.53
CA HIS A 558 6.35 14.61 -6.25
C HIS A 558 6.81 15.50 -5.08
N ASP A 559 7.31 16.71 -5.36
CA ASP A 559 7.61 17.72 -4.35
C ASP A 559 6.54 18.83 -4.37
N LEU A 560 5.73 18.87 -3.32
CA LEU A 560 4.63 19.81 -3.17
C LEU A 560 4.99 21.01 -2.29
N ARG A 561 6.22 21.08 -1.75
CA ARG A 561 6.61 22.12 -0.78
C ARG A 561 6.61 23.55 -1.35
N HIS A 562 6.81 23.68 -2.66
CA HIS A 562 6.91 24.97 -3.35
C HIS A 562 5.77 25.22 -4.35
N ARG A 563 4.71 24.41 -4.28
CA ARG A 563 3.54 24.54 -5.16
C ARG A 563 2.43 25.28 -4.42
N ALA A 564 1.83 26.27 -5.09
CA ALA A 564 0.61 26.89 -4.62
C ALA A 564 -0.59 25.95 -4.89
N LEU A 565 -0.86 25.08 -3.92
CA LEU A 565 -1.85 24.00 -4.02
C LEU A 565 -3.29 24.52 -4.00
N GLU A 566 -3.50 25.68 -3.38
CA GLU A 566 -4.78 26.39 -3.28
C GLU A 566 -5.37 26.74 -4.66
N TYR A 567 -4.54 26.98 -5.68
CA TYR A 567 -5.02 27.27 -7.04
C TYR A 567 -5.58 26.04 -7.78
N LEU A 568 -5.36 24.84 -7.26
CA LEU A 568 -5.91 23.60 -7.82
C LEU A 568 -7.33 23.32 -7.30
N VAL A 569 -7.76 24.04 -6.26
CA VAL A 569 -8.99 23.76 -5.52
C VAL A 569 -10.20 24.37 -6.21
N HIS A 570 -11.31 23.63 -6.20
CA HIS A 570 -12.59 24.07 -6.72
C HIS A 570 -13.70 23.90 -5.67
N GLU A 571 -14.73 24.74 -5.75
CA GLU A 571 -15.85 24.77 -4.80
C GLU A 571 -17.16 24.24 -5.41
N ASP A 572 -17.06 23.43 -6.46
CA ASP A 572 -18.20 22.81 -7.13
C ASP A 572 -19.03 21.98 -6.12
N ARG A 573 -20.36 22.16 -6.09
CA ARG A 573 -21.28 21.47 -5.16
C ARG A 573 -22.36 20.71 -5.89
N ILE A 574 -22.62 19.48 -5.49
CA ILE A 574 -23.68 18.66 -6.08
C ILE A 574 -25.04 19.31 -5.80
N PRO A 575 -25.87 19.59 -6.84
CA PRO A 575 -27.19 20.17 -6.65
C PRO A 575 -28.14 19.24 -5.87
N ALA A 576 -29.03 19.81 -5.07
CA ALA A 576 -30.03 19.04 -4.31
C ALA A 576 -30.95 18.21 -5.24
N ALA A 577 -31.33 18.75 -6.40
CA ALA A 577 -32.12 18.03 -7.40
C ALA A 577 -31.41 16.76 -7.92
N ALA A 578 -30.10 16.81 -8.14
CA ALA A 578 -29.33 15.63 -8.53
C ALA A 578 -29.32 14.57 -7.40
N MET A 579 -29.24 15.01 -6.14
CA MET A 579 -29.36 14.11 -5.00
C MET A 579 -30.75 13.46 -4.91
N ASP A 580 -31.82 14.21 -5.21
CA ASP A 580 -33.20 13.69 -5.25
C ASP A 580 -33.38 12.63 -6.35
N GLU A 581 -32.86 12.89 -7.55
CA GLU A 581 -32.91 11.94 -8.66
C GLU A 581 -32.16 10.63 -8.35
N VAL A 582 -30.98 10.74 -7.71
CA VAL A 582 -30.18 9.60 -7.27
C VAL A 582 -30.92 8.77 -6.22
N GLU A 583 -31.48 9.41 -5.20
CA GLU A 583 -32.23 8.72 -4.15
C GLU A 583 -33.44 7.99 -4.73
N ALA A 584 -34.23 8.67 -5.57
CA ALA A 584 -35.37 8.06 -6.26
C ALA A 584 -34.96 6.86 -7.13
N ALA A 585 -33.82 6.93 -7.81
CA ALA A 585 -33.35 5.82 -8.65
C ALA A 585 -32.94 4.60 -7.83
N LEU A 586 -32.34 4.81 -6.66
CA LEU A 586 -32.02 3.72 -5.74
C LEU A 586 -33.30 3.08 -5.18
N THR A 587 -34.30 3.88 -4.81
CA THR A 587 -35.61 3.38 -4.38
C THR A 587 -36.27 2.52 -5.44
N ASP A 588 -36.29 3.00 -6.69
CA ASP A 588 -36.86 2.25 -7.82
C ASP A 588 -36.09 0.96 -8.09
N ALA A 589 -34.76 0.97 -7.96
CA ALA A 589 -33.95 -0.23 -8.14
C ALA A 589 -34.23 -1.31 -7.11
N VAL A 590 -34.38 -0.94 -5.83
CA VAL A 590 -34.76 -1.90 -4.78
C VAL A 590 -36.18 -2.42 -4.99
N ALA A 591 -37.12 -1.55 -5.38
CA ALA A 591 -38.50 -1.96 -5.67
C ALA A 591 -38.57 -2.94 -6.86
N VAL A 592 -37.81 -2.69 -7.92
CA VAL A 592 -37.71 -3.59 -9.08
C VAL A 592 -37.05 -4.91 -8.68
N TYR A 593 -35.97 -4.86 -7.91
CA TYR A 593 -35.32 -6.05 -7.36
C TYR A 593 -36.28 -6.91 -6.54
N ASP A 594 -37.04 -6.33 -5.61
CA ASP A 594 -38.00 -7.05 -4.79
C ASP A 594 -39.12 -7.68 -5.67
N GLY A 595 -39.53 -7.00 -6.73
CA GLY A 595 -40.51 -7.51 -7.69
C GLY A 595 -40.01 -8.66 -8.57
N ILE A 596 -38.69 -8.73 -8.82
CA ILE A 596 -38.04 -9.86 -9.53
C ILE A 596 -37.82 -11.04 -8.57
N SER A 597 -37.43 -10.76 -7.33
CA SER A 597 -37.06 -11.79 -6.34
C SER A 597 -38.26 -12.45 -5.66
N ASN A 598 -39.42 -11.77 -5.59
CA ASN A 598 -40.66 -12.28 -4.99
C ASN A 598 -41.87 -12.07 -5.92
N PRO A 599 -42.02 -12.90 -6.97
CA PRO A 599 -43.11 -12.75 -7.94
C PRO A 599 -44.53 -12.89 -7.34
N GLU A 600 -44.68 -13.56 -6.19
CA GLU A 600 -45.98 -13.73 -5.50
C GLU A 600 -46.52 -12.43 -4.84
N ARG A 601 -45.66 -11.46 -4.50
CA ARG A 601 -46.10 -10.17 -3.91
C ARG A 601 -46.84 -9.26 -4.89
N LYS A 602 -46.78 -9.51 -6.20
CA LYS A 602 -47.47 -8.72 -7.23
C LYS A 602 -48.96 -9.02 -7.36
N ASN A 603 -49.44 -10.18 -6.87
CA ASN A 603 -50.84 -10.61 -7.02
C ASN A 603 -51.71 -10.34 -5.78
N GLY A 604 -51.20 -9.60 -4.79
CA GLY A 604 -51.88 -9.35 -3.50
C GLY A 604 -52.20 -7.89 -3.21
N ARG A 605 -52.25 -7.00 -4.22
CA ARG A 605 -52.73 -5.62 -4.08
C ARG A 605 -53.85 -5.32 -5.05
#